data_AF-A0A1B6C862-F1
#
_entry.id   AF-A0A1B6C862-F1
#
_cell.length_a   1.000
_cell.length_b   1.000
_cell.length_c   1.000
_cell.angle_alpha   90.00
_cell.angle_beta   90.00
_cell.angle_gamma   90.00
#
_symmetry.space_group_name_H-M   'P 1'
#
loop_
_entity.id
_entity.type
_entity.pdbx_description
1 polymer ?
#
loop_
_entity_poly.entity_id
_entity_poly.type
_entity_poly.pdbx_seq_one_letter_code
_entity_poly.pdbx_strand_id
1 'polypeptide(L)'
;ANKLCYLQVTCLDMSLKPLQFKKALISELKDKFLILHILAGYLTDGTLSASIKLPNMQDVIKAKNHLKQNLKWISIKSLPIRSQVIAILSEVPGYSLPLSKFVEIYQIRYCSTLDTSNLNLLSDICNIGESVKSGGPVISLNIASKEQKNTCGGCLSSNLSGSSLPKVKLRLSEFSRNLKQLLLTHNNIVPLSNLLQCYEANFGQIIVKHDGVPLEYMIMWSPGVKLDQNLKAVQIPEKESSKDKRKLGPEVFNFSNDLIELIRAQPRCQLLFKQLIELCYNHFGEECIQNSGFSKLKDLMLDLSDYIQVIGSDYNQVAVLTPEIQRNYFSEVLRQILRNTPNKQFKLPEFEMLHERLLGIKFDPVCYGLCYLEDLLTQFDGSLINVTGSGPSYVVSLQENNEMTKKNILRFESEVLELLSLSPDYRLEFSKFIGAYYQHFKRNCKISDYGFTRLAPLLNSMSHIVKIEDIGNIRYIVLTIEKKIYVVGQQILHLLKGFKSPPQLPVCMLTIKFHDNYGYTLKPESFGCVSVFHLLEKLSPKFEVSIIIN
;
A
#
# COMPACT_ATOMS: atom_id res chain seq x y z
N ALA A 1 37.59 -27.48 14.01
CA ALA A 1 36.52 -27.70 13.01
C ALA A 1 36.85 -26.92 11.74
N ASN A 2 36.94 -27.60 10.60
CA ASN A 2 37.39 -27.03 9.32
C ASN A 2 36.52 -25.84 8.91
N LYS A 3 37.06 -24.62 9.01
CA LYS A 3 36.39 -23.38 8.61
C LYS A 3 36.30 -23.35 7.08
N LEU A 4 35.07 -23.31 6.56
CA LEU A 4 34.80 -23.25 5.12
C LEU A 4 35.15 -21.85 4.59
N CYS A 5 35.99 -21.78 3.55
CA CYS A 5 36.44 -20.53 2.96
C CYS A 5 35.73 -20.29 1.61
N TYR A 6 35.16 -19.09 1.44
CA TYR A 6 34.39 -18.71 0.25
C TYR A 6 35.02 -17.53 -0.47
N LEU A 7 35.06 -17.60 -1.81
CA LEU A 7 35.43 -16.50 -2.69
C LEU A 7 34.18 -16.05 -3.46
N GLN A 8 33.79 -14.79 -3.26
CA GLN A 8 32.69 -14.18 -4.03
C GLN A 8 33.22 -13.45 -5.26
N VAL A 9 32.57 -13.69 -6.39
CA VAL A 9 32.92 -13.11 -7.69
C VAL A 9 31.65 -12.61 -8.37
N THR A 10 31.70 -11.43 -8.97
CA THR A 10 30.57 -10.81 -9.69
C THR A 10 30.92 -10.73 -11.17
N CYS A 11 30.00 -11.12 -12.06
CA CYS A 11 30.14 -11.04 -13.51
C CYS A 11 29.79 -9.62 -13.96
N LEU A 12 30.67 -9.00 -14.77
CA LEU A 12 30.47 -7.70 -15.38
C LEU A 12 29.97 -7.81 -16.83
N ASP A 13 30.00 -9.02 -17.41
CA ASP A 13 29.45 -9.30 -18.73
C ASP A 13 27.97 -9.65 -18.63
N MET A 14 27.12 -8.76 -19.15
CA MET A 14 25.66 -8.86 -19.11
C MET A 14 25.08 -9.86 -20.11
N SER A 15 25.90 -10.38 -21.04
CA SER A 15 25.47 -11.37 -22.04
C SER A 15 25.45 -12.81 -21.51
N LEU A 16 26.16 -13.07 -20.40
CA LEU A 16 26.34 -14.41 -19.84
C LEU A 16 25.16 -14.83 -18.94
N LYS A 17 24.74 -16.09 -19.09
CA LYS A 17 23.76 -16.74 -18.20
C LYS A 17 24.45 -17.55 -17.08
N PRO A 18 23.79 -17.88 -15.96
CA PRO A 18 24.43 -18.51 -14.79
C PRO A 18 25.16 -19.82 -15.10
N LEU A 19 24.62 -20.64 -16.00
CA LEU A 19 25.25 -21.90 -16.42
C LEU A 19 26.52 -21.67 -17.23
N GLN A 20 26.56 -20.65 -18.09
CA GLN A 20 27.73 -20.29 -18.88
C GLN A 20 28.80 -19.66 -17.99
N PHE A 21 28.40 -18.78 -17.08
CA PHE A 21 29.30 -18.17 -16.10
C PHE A 21 29.94 -19.21 -15.17
N LYS A 22 29.15 -20.17 -14.68
CA LYS A 22 29.66 -21.31 -13.91
C LYS A 22 30.65 -22.15 -14.72
N LYS A 23 30.35 -22.44 -16.00
CA LYS A 23 31.27 -23.20 -16.87
C LYS A 23 32.60 -22.46 -17.10
N ALA A 24 32.56 -21.15 -17.31
CA ALA A 24 33.76 -20.32 -17.46
C ALA A 24 34.65 -20.34 -16.20
N LEU A 25 34.04 -20.18 -15.01
CA LEU A 25 34.78 -20.27 -13.74
C LEU A 25 35.35 -21.66 -13.49
N ILE A 26 34.62 -22.73 -13.85
CA ILE A 26 35.14 -24.11 -13.74
C ILE A 26 36.32 -24.29 -14.69
N SER A 27 36.23 -23.84 -15.95
CA SER A 27 37.30 -23.98 -16.93
C SER A 27 38.60 -23.31 -16.48
N GLU A 28 38.51 -22.17 -15.81
CA GLU A 28 39.70 -21.43 -15.37
C GLU A 28 40.34 -22.02 -14.09
N LEU A 29 39.55 -22.65 -13.23
CA LEU A 29 39.97 -23.04 -11.89
C LEU A 29 40.21 -24.55 -11.71
N LYS A 30 39.55 -25.42 -12.49
CA LYS A 30 39.47 -26.87 -12.24
C LYS A 30 40.82 -27.59 -12.23
N ASP A 31 41.76 -27.14 -13.04
CA ASP A 31 43.08 -27.80 -13.18
C ASP A 31 44.12 -27.23 -12.19
N LYS A 32 43.81 -26.13 -11.50
CA LYS A 32 44.75 -25.39 -10.63
C LYS A 32 44.35 -25.40 -9.15
N PHE A 33 43.07 -25.60 -8.85
CA PHE A 33 42.52 -25.53 -7.50
C PHE A 33 41.55 -26.68 -7.23
N LEU A 34 41.60 -27.25 -6.03
CA LEU A 34 40.60 -28.19 -5.56
C LEU A 34 39.31 -27.44 -5.19
N ILE A 35 38.36 -27.36 -6.12
CA ILE A 35 37.10 -26.65 -5.89
C ILE A 35 36.09 -27.58 -5.25
N LEU A 36 35.61 -27.22 -4.05
CA LEU A 36 34.59 -28.01 -3.35
C LEU A 36 33.20 -27.76 -3.93
N HIS A 37 32.89 -26.52 -4.30
CA HIS A 37 31.60 -26.17 -4.89
C HIS A 37 31.62 -24.81 -5.60
N ILE A 38 30.83 -24.64 -6.67
CA ILE A 38 30.55 -23.34 -7.29
C ILE A 38 29.04 -23.17 -7.45
N LEU A 39 28.51 -22.14 -6.80
CA LEU A 39 27.15 -21.65 -6.98
C LEU A 39 27.20 -20.38 -7.80
N ALA A 40 26.59 -20.37 -8.98
CA ALA A 40 26.40 -19.16 -9.78
C ALA A 40 24.90 -18.87 -9.90
N GLY A 41 24.52 -17.61 -9.72
CA GLY A 41 23.14 -17.16 -9.74
C GLY A 41 23.05 -15.64 -9.78
N TYR A 42 21.84 -15.14 -10.01
CA TYR A 42 21.60 -13.71 -9.98
C TYR A 42 21.42 -13.24 -8.53
N LEU A 43 22.09 -12.15 -8.19
CA LEU A 43 21.85 -11.41 -6.95
C LEU A 43 20.53 -10.63 -7.06
N THR A 44 20.07 -10.07 -5.94
CA THR A 44 18.78 -9.37 -5.87
C THR A 44 18.70 -8.11 -6.72
N ASP A 45 19.84 -7.58 -7.15
CA ASP A 45 19.99 -6.44 -8.06
C ASP A 45 20.06 -6.86 -9.54
N GLY A 46 19.88 -8.14 -9.85
CA GLY A 46 20.01 -8.69 -11.20
C GLY A 46 21.46 -8.94 -11.63
N THR A 47 22.43 -8.61 -10.79
CA THR A 47 23.85 -8.82 -11.11
C THR A 47 24.20 -10.30 -10.99
N LEU A 48 24.80 -10.87 -12.03
CA LEU A 48 25.21 -12.26 -12.01
C LEU A 48 26.43 -12.45 -11.09
N SER A 49 26.36 -13.34 -10.11
CA SER A 49 27.45 -13.59 -9.14
C SER A 49 27.65 -15.08 -8.87
N ALA A 50 28.86 -15.44 -8.44
CA ALA A 50 29.22 -16.78 -8.07
C ALA A 50 29.96 -16.82 -6.73
N SER A 51 29.64 -17.84 -5.92
CA SER A 51 30.34 -18.20 -4.70
C SER A 51 31.12 -19.48 -4.92
N ILE A 52 32.44 -19.40 -4.76
CA ILE A 52 33.39 -20.49 -4.97
C ILE A 52 33.87 -20.95 -3.60
N LYS A 53 33.65 -22.23 -3.29
CA LYS A 53 34.04 -22.87 -2.03
C LYS A 53 35.37 -23.60 -2.21
N LEU A 54 36.36 -23.26 -1.38
CA LEU A 54 37.72 -23.81 -1.43
C LEU A 54 38.11 -24.45 -0.08
N PRO A 55 39.08 -25.37 -0.04
CA PRO A 55 39.39 -26.18 1.14
C PRO A 55 40.15 -25.40 2.22
N ASN A 56 40.94 -24.41 1.81
CA ASN A 56 41.77 -23.61 2.71
C ASN A 56 41.94 -22.16 2.20
N MET A 57 42.46 -21.31 3.07
CA MET A 57 42.67 -19.88 2.81
C MET A 57 43.76 -19.57 1.78
N GLN A 58 44.82 -20.39 1.70
CA GLN A 58 45.88 -20.17 0.72
C GLN A 58 45.35 -20.35 -0.71
N ASP A 59 44.45 -21.30 -0.93
CA ASP A 59 43.82 -21.54 -2.21
C ASP A 59 42.84 -20.43 -2.59
N VAL A 60 42.14 -19.82 -1.64
CA VAL A 60 41.27 -18.64 -1.89
C VAL A 60 42.10 -17.46 -2.40
N ILE A 61 43.23 -17.16 -1.77
CA ILE A 61 44.09 -16.03 -2.15
C ILE A 61 44.70 -16.27 -3.54
N LYS A 62 45.22 -17.47 -3.78
CA LYS A 62 45.76 -17.85 -5.09
C LYS A 62 44.69 -17.82 -6.17
N ALA A 63 43.50 -18.37 -5.91
CA ALA A 63 42.37 -18.35 -6.86
C ALA A 63 41.87 -16.93 -7.14
N LYS A 64 41.78 -16.07 -6.12
CA LYS A 64 41.41 -14.65 -6.28
C LYS A 64 42.36 -13.91 -7.21
N ASN A 65 43.67 -14.06 -7.00
CA ASN A 65 44.68 -13.41 -7.83
C ASN A 65 44.68 -13.97 -9.26
N HIS A 66 44.51 -15.29 -9.38
CA HIS A 66 44.41 -15.97 -10.67
C HIS A 66 43.21 -15.49 -11.51
N LEU A 67 42.04 -15.42 -10.89
CA LEU A 67 40.82 -14.94 -11.54
C LEU A 67 40.93 -13.46 -11.95
N LYS A 68 41.50 -12.60 -11.09
CA LYS A 68 41.74 -11.19 -11.42
C LYS A 68 42.67 -10.99 -12.62
N GLN A 69 43.63 -11.89 -12.83
CA GLN A 69 44.59 -11.79 -13.93
C GLN A 69 44.00 -12.30 -15.25
N ASN A 70 43.24 -13.40 -15.21
CA ASN A 70 42.79 -14.09 -16.44
C ASN A 70 41.38 -13.71 -16.89
N LEU A 71 40.51 -13.28 -15.96
CA LEU A 71 39.15 -12.86 -16.28
C LEU A 71 38.98 -11.37 -15.99
N LYS A 72 39.07 -10.54 -17.03
CA LYS A 72 38.88 -9.07 -16.90
C LYS A 72 37.42 -8.65 -16.77
N TRP A 73 36.48 -9.54 -17.10
CA TRP A 73 35.04 -9.31 -17.08
C TRP A 73 34.39 -9.71 -15.73
N ILE A 74 35.18 -9.83 -14.66
CA ILE A 74 34.67 -10.11 -13.30
C ILE A 74 35.13 -9.04 -12.29
N SER A 75 34.34 -8.83 -11.24
CA SER A 75 34.67 -7.99 -10.09
C SER A 75 34.72 -8.83 -8.81
N ILE A 76 35.72 -8.59 -7.97
CA ILE A 76 35.86 -9.22 -6.65
C ILE A 76 35.88 -8.10 -5.61
N LYS A 77 34.70 -7.76 -5.05
CA LYS A 77 34.55 -6.72 -4.03
C LYS A 77 34.78 -7.28 -2.62
N SER A 78 35.47 -6.51 -1.78
CA SER A 78 35.59 -6.73 -0.33
C SER A 78 34.50 -5.92 0.38
N LEU A 79 33.89 -6.45 1.45
CA LEU A 79 32.89 -5.72 2.23
C LEU A 79 33.50 -4.44 2.86
N PRO A 80 32.74 -3.37 3.16
CA PRO A 80 33.28 -2.20 3.86
C PRO A 80 33.77 -2.57 5.27
N ILE A 81 34.89 -1.98 5.71
CA ILE A 81 35.54 -2.22 7.03
C ILE A 81 34.54 -2.13 8.20
N ARG A 82 33.60 -1.21 8.12
CA ARG A 82 32.51 -1.04 9.09
C ARG A 82 31.64 -2.28 9.25
N SER A 83 31.19 -2.85 8.13
CA SER A 83 30.39 -4.08 8.10
C SER A 83 31.21 -5.28 8.56
N GLN A 84 32.51 -5.29 8.24
CA GLN A 84 33.43 -6.34 8.64
C GLN A 84 33.65 -6.39 10.16
N VAL A 85 33.83 -5.21 10.79
CA VAL A 85 33.98 -5.05 12.24
C VAL A 85 32.71 -5.46 12.99
N ILE A 86 31.54 -4.99 12.54
CA ILE A 86 30.24 -5.35 13.12
C ILE A 86 30.02 -6.86 13.06
N ALA A 87 30.27 -7.49 11.92
CA ALA A 87 30.05 -8.92 11.73
C ALA A 87 30.95 -9.82 12.61
N ILE A 88 32.16 -9.36 12.98
CA ILE A 88 32.99 -10.11 13.93
C ILE A 88 32.50 -9.91 15.36
N LEU A 89 32.19 -8.68 15.76
CA LEU A 89 31.75 -8.36 17.12
C LEU A 89 30.36 -8.92 17.43
N SER A 90 29.46 -8.97 16.44
CA SER A 90 28.10 -9.50 16.59
C SER A 90 28.05 -11.02 16.80
N GLU A 91 29.11 -11.73 16.41
CA GLU A 91 29.20 -13.19 16.54
C GLU A 91 29.83 -13.66 17.87
N VAL A 92 30.39 -12.74 18.66
CA VAL A 92 31.07 -13.07 19.92
C VAL A 92 30.17 -12.72 21.12
N PRO A 93 30.01 -13.63 22.10
CA PRO A 93 29.16 -13.39 23.27
C PRO A 93 29.57 -12.13 24.04
N GLY A 94 28.58 -11.29 24.37
CA GLY A 94 28.82 -10.00 25.03
C GLY A 94 29.27 -8.88 24.10
N TYR A 95 29.27 -9.12 22.78
CA TYR A 95 29.65 -8.14 21.74
C TYR A 95 31.02 -7.51 21.94
N SER A 96 31.90 -8.24 22.62
CA SER A 96 33.13 -7.71 23.19
C SER A 96 34.19 -8.79 23.24
N LEU A 97 35.41 -8.48 22.79
CA LEU A 97 36.54 -9.41 22.85
C LEU A 97 37.88 -8.68 22.95
N PRO A 98 38.94 -9.36 23.44
CA PRO A 98 40.28 -8.81 23.44
C PRO A 98 40.69 -8.29 22.05
N LEU A 99 41.20 -7.06 22.00
CA LEU A 99 41.53 -6.38 20.74
C LEU A 99 42.53 -7.18 19.91
N SER A 100 43.51 -7.83 20.55
CA SER A 100 44.47 -8.73 19.90
C SER A 100 43.78 -9.89 19.16
N LYS A 101 42.78 -10.51 19.81
CA LYS A 101 42.00 -11.61 19.25
C LYS A 101 41.05 -11.14 18.15
N PHE A 102 40.55 -9.91 18.24
CA PHE A 102 39.73 -9.30 17.20
C PHE A 102 40.53 -9.05 15.93
N VAL A 103 41.73 -8.46 16.05
CA VAL A 103 42.62 -8.21 14.90
C VAL A 103 43.00 -9.53 14.23
N GLU A 104 43.29 -10.57 15.00
CA GLU A 104 43.55 -11.93 14.48
C GLU A 104 42.36 -12.49 13.69
N ILE A 105 41.14 -12.43 14.26
CA ILE A 105 39.92 -12.90 13.57
C ILE A 105 39.63 -12.07 12.32
N TYR A 106 39.84 -10.76 12.37
CA TYR A 106 39.64 -9.84 11.23
C TYR A 106 40.60 -10.18 10.08
N GLN A 107 41.87 -10.39 10.40
CA GLN A 107 42.90 -10.75 9.43
C GLN A 107 42.60 -12.11 8.78
N ILE A 108 42.14 -13.08 9.58
CA ILE A 108 41.76 -14.41 9.07
C ILE A 108 40.49 -14.34 8.22
N ARG A 109 39.46 -13.60 8.65
CA ARG A 109 38.14 -13.60 8.02
C ARG A 109 38.09 -12.78 6.74
N TYR A 110 38.80 -11.66 6.69
CA TYR A 110 38.72 -10.71 5.57
C TYR A 110 40.02 -10.56 4.78
N CYS A 111 41.07 -11.31 5.14
CA CYS A 111 42.37 -11.26 4.46
C CYS A 111 42.94 -9.83 4.38
N SER A 112 42.73 -9.03 5.41
CA SER A 112 43.15 -7.63 5.50
C SER A 112 43.75 -7.36 6.85
N THR A 113 44.86 -6.62 6.90
CA THR A 113 45.36 -6.07 8.16
C THR A 113 44.47 -4.91 8.58
N LEU A 114 44.38 -4.69 9.89
CA LEU A 114 43.56 -3.64 10.48
C LEU A 114 44.42 -2.84 11.45
N ASP A 115 44.64 -1.58 11.12
CA ASP A 115 45.32 -0.65 12.03
C ASP A 115 44.34 -0.16 13.10
N THR A 116 44.81 -0.05 14.35
CA THR A 116 44.00 0.36 15.50
C THR A 116 43.51 1.81 15.37
N SER A 117 44.25 2.64 14.63
CA SER A 117 43.85 4.00 14.24
C SER A 117 42.53 4.03 13.45
N ASN A 118 42.29 3.05 12.57
CA ASN A 118 41.05 2.93 11.78
C ASN A 118 39.85 2.50 12.63
N LEU A 119 40.07 1.81 13.75
CA LEU A 119 39.03 1.41 14.68
C LEU A 119 38.56 2.59 15.55
N ASN A 120 39.47 3.50 15.91
CA ASN A 120 39.13 4.72 16.64
C ASN A 120 38.24 5.68 15.82
N LEU A 121 38.32 5.60 14.48
CA LEU A 121 37.44 6.35 13.56
C LEU A 121 36.00 5.79 13.51
N LEU A 122 35.75 4.62 14.12
CA LEU A 122 34.47 3.91 14.17
C LEU A 122 33.85 3.96 15.58
N SER A 123 34.09 5.04 16.32
CA SER A 123 33.60 5.24 17.70
C SER A 123 32.08 5.27 17.82
N ASP A 124 31.36 5.46 16.72
CA ASP A 124 29.90 5.38 16.65
C ASP A 124 29.36 3.94 16.69
N ILE A 125 30.20 2.93 16.41
CA ILE A 125 29.82 1.51 16.41
C ILE A 125 30.62 0.63 17.36
N CYS A 126 31.85 1.00 17.71
CA CYS A 126 32.64 0.22 18.65
C CYS A 126 33.50 1.11 19.54
N ASN A 127 33.67 0.69 20.80
CA ASN A 127 34.54 1.34 21.77
C ASN A 127 35.68 0.42 22.18
N ILE A 128 36.88 0.97 22.27
CA ILE A 128 38.07 0.28 22.77
C ILE A 128 38.31 0.76 24.21
N GLY A 129 38.15 -0.13 25.18
CA GLY A 129 38.35 0.15 26.60
C GLY A 129 39.16 -0.94 27.29
N GLU A 130 39.40 -0.81 28.58
CA GLU A 130 40.10 -1.83 29.38
C GLU A 130 39.12 -2.80 30.04
N SER A 131 39.40 -4.10 29.98
CA SER A 131 38.58 -5.12 30.63
C SER A 131 38.97 -5.30 32.10
N VAL A 132 37.98 -5.12 32.99
CA VAL A 132 38.10 -5.34 34.45
C VAL A 132 38.41 -6.81 34.81
N LYS A 133 38.11 -7.76 33.91
CA LYS A 133 38.32 -9.20 34.15
C LYS A 133 39.63 -9.76 33.59
N SER A 134 40.26 -9.09 32.62
CA SER A 134 41.41 -9.63 31.88
C SER A 134 42.59 -8.66 31.71
N GLY A 135 42.51 -7.43 32.22
CA GLY A 135 43.65 -6.51 32.32
C GLY A 135 44.29 -6.07 30.99
N GLY A 136 43.51 -5.95 29.91
CA GLY A 136 44.01 -5.52 28.60
C GLY A 136 42.95 -4.86 27.71
N PRO A 137 43.36 -4.31 26.54
CA PRO A 137 42.47 -3.57 25.65
C PRO A 137 41.45 -4.52 25.00
N VAL A 138 40.19 -4.12 25.08
CA VAL A 138 39.02 -4.86 24.60
C VAL A 138 38.21 -3.96 23.70
N ILE A 139 37.82 -4.49 22.54
CA ILE A 139 36.91 -3.83 21.62
C ILE A 139 35.50 -4.36 21.84
N SER A 140 34.55 -3.43 21.97
CA SER A 140 33.14 -3.71 22.28
C SER A 140 32.23 -2.96 21.33
N LEU A 141 31.14 -3.57 20.89
CA LEU A 141 30.15 -2.93 20.03
C LEU A 141 29.29 -1.94 20.86
N ASN A 142 29.15 -0.70 20.39
CA ASN A 142 28.32 0.33 21.02
C ASN A 142 26.84 0.05 20.74
N ILE A 143 26.19 -0.68 21.66
CA ILE A 143 24.73 -0.85 21.64
C ILE A 143 24.17 0.17 22.63
N ALA A 144 23.62 1.25 22.08
CA ALA A 144 23.29 2.51 22.74
C ALA A 144 22.76 2.38 24.18
N SER A 145 23.45 3.05 25.11
CA SER A 145 22.99 3.22 26.48
C SER A 145 21.75 4.11 26.54
N LYS A 146 20.68 3.57 27.14
CA LYS A 146 19.48 4.22 27.70
C LYS A 146 18.56 4.92 26.69
N GLU A 147 17.50 4.21 26.28
CA GLU A 147 16.08 4.60 26.45
C GLU A 147 15.18 3.69 25.61
N GLN A 148 14.65 2.65 26.25
CA GLN A 148 13.20 2.45 26.43
C GLN A 148 13.04 1.13 27.19
N LYS A 149 12.80 1.28 28.51
CA LYS A 149 12.20 0.23 29.31
C LYS A 149 10.87 -0.10 28.66
N ASN A 150 10.81 -1.24 27.99
CA ASN A 150 9.69 -2.16 27.95
C ASN A 150 10.12 -3.34 27.08
N THR A 151 10.88 -4.27 27.67
CA THR A 151 11.09 -5.58 27.08
C THR A 151 10.80 -6.66 28.12
N CYS A 152 9.88 -7.54 27.72
CA CYS A 152 9.58 -8.82 28.32
C CYS A 152 10.88 -9.57 28.69
N GLY A 153 10.94 -10.09 29.92
CA GLY A 153 12.13 -10.67 30.56
C GLY A 153 12.59 -12.03 30.05
N GLY A 154 12.47 -12.33 28.76
CA GLY A 154 12.84 -13.64 28.21
C GLY A 154 13.46 -13.65 26.81
N CYS A 155 13.43 -12.54 26.07
CA CYS A 155 13.86 -12.54 24.67
C CYS A 155 15.31 -12.05 24.54
N LEU A 156 16.25 -12.99 24.37
CA LEU A 156 17.63 -12.70 23.96
C LEU A 156 17.62 -12.04 22.59
N SER A 157 18.08 -10.79 22.53
CA SER A 157 18.15 -9.95 21.33
C SER A 157 19.14 -10.52 20.31
N SER A 158 18.62 -11.07 19.21
CA SER A 158 19.39 -11.25 17.98
C SER A 158 19.31 -9.99 17.12
N ASN A 159 20.46 -9.35 16.87
CA ASN A 159 20.57 -8.14 16.06
C ASN A 159 20.27 -8.41 14.56
N LEU A 160 19.00 -8.39 14.15
CA LEU A 160 18.61 -8.09 12.76
C LEU A 160 18.56 -6.56 12.57
N SER A 161 19.68 -5.87 12.77
CA SER A 161 19.82 -4.47 12.35
C SER A 161 20.34 -4.43 10.92
N GLY A 162 19.43 -4.54 9.94
CA GLY A 162 19.71 -4.23 8.52
C GLY A 162 19.27 -5.24 7.45
N SER A 163 18.82 -6.44 7.79
CA SER A 163 18.30 -7.40 6.79
C SER A 163 16.79 -7.26 6.63
N SER A 164 16.32 -7.08 5.38
CA SER A 164 14.90 -7.16 5.01
C SER A 164 14.30 -8.47 5.53
N LEU A 165 13.03 -8.48 5.95
CA LEU A 165 12.37 -9.72 6.35
C LEU A 165 12.25 -10.66 5.14
N PRO A 166 12.19 -11.98 5.37
CA PRO A 166 12.12 -12.95 4.29
C PRO A 166 10.83 -12.84 3.48
N LYS A 167 10.86 -13.39 2.26
CA LYS A 167 9.64 -13.71 1.51
C LYS A 167 9.07 -15.03 2.01
N VAL A 168 7.75 -15.09 2.15
CA VAL A 168 7.04 -16.18 2.81
C VAL A 168 5.86 -16.67 1.99
N LYS A 169 5.50 -17.95 2.15
CA LYS A 169 4.24 -18.51 1.64
C LYS A 169 3.40 -19.03 2.80
N LEU A 170 2.58 -18.14 3.36
CA LEU A 170 1.74 -18.41 4.53
C LEU A 170 0.28 -18.14 4.23
N ARG A 171 -0.63 -18.89 4.88
CA ARG A 171 -2.06 -18.57 4.89
C ARG A 171 -2.27 -17.31 5.72
N LEU A 172 -2.94 -16.31 5.14
CA LEU A 172 -3.15 -15.03 5.80
C LEU A 172 -3.94 -15.20 7.11
N SER A 173 -5.01 -15.99 7.09
CA SER A 173 -5.88 -16.23 8.26
C SER A 173 -5.11 -16.78 9.47
N GLU A 174 -4.26 -17.78 9.24
CA GLU A 174 -3.41 -18.36 10.28
C GLU A 174 -2.34 -17.38 10.76
N PHE A 175 -1.65 -16.73 9.82
CA PHE A 175 -0.61 -15.75 10.14
C PHE A 175 -1.16 -14.58 10.95
N SER A 176 -2.27 -13.97 10.53
CA SER A 176 -2.90 -12.84 11.23
C SER A 176 -3.37 -13.21 12.63
N ARG A 177 -3.93 -14.42 12.83
CA ARG A 177 -4.32 -14.92 14.15
C ARG A 177 -3.11 -15.04 15.07
N ASN A 178 -2.06 -15.73 14.62
CA ASN A 178 -0.83 -15.93 15.39
C ASN A 178 -0.12 -14.60 15.68
N LEU A 179 -0.05 -13.69 14.70
CA LEU A 179 0.55 -12.37 14.85
C LEU A 179 -0.19 -11.53 15.89
N LYS A 180 -1.53 -11.52 15.85
CA LYS A 180 -2.35 -10.80 16.84
C LYS A 180 -2.14 -11.36 18.24
N GLN A 181 -2.11 -12.69 18.39
CA GLN A 181 -1.81 -13.33 19.67
C GLN A 181 -0.41 -12.97 20.17
N LEU A 182 0.59 -12.94 19.29
CA LEU A 182 1.95 -12.52 19.63
C LEU A 182 2.00 -11.08 20.14
N LEU A 183 1.32 -10.16 19.46
CA LEU A 183 1.30 -8.75 19.85
C LEU A 183 0.64 -8.57 21.23
N LEU A 184 -0.44 -9.29 21.50
CA LEU A 184 -1.11 -9.25 22.81
C LEU A 184 -0.20 -9.72 23.96
N THR A 185 0.69 -10.68 23.72
CA THR A 185 1.67 -11.10 24.73
C THR A 185 2.89 -10.18 24.85
N HIS A 186 3.03 -9.21 23.95
CA HIS A 186 4.15 -8.25 23.89
C HIS A 186 3.67 -6.81 24.04
N ASN A 187 2.67 -6.57 24.89
CA ASN A 187 2.13 -5.22 25.15
C ASN A 187 1.76 -4.46 23.87
N ASN A 188 1.11 -5.15 22.93
CA ASN A 188 0.64 -4.63 21.65
C ASN A 188 1.72 -4.18 20.66
N ILE A 189 3.02 -4.38 20.93
CA ILE A 189 4.11 -3.94 20.03
C ILE A 189 5.27 -4.94 19.98
N VAL A 190 5.73 -5.26 18.77
CA VAL A 190 6.91 -6.10 18.54
C VAL A 190 7.83 -5.42 17.51
N PRO A 191 9.10 -5.15 17.85
CA PRO A 191 10.10 -4.70 16.87
C PRO A 191 10.26 -5.71 15.73
N LEU A 192 10.32 -5.25 14.47
CA LEU A 192 10.48 -6.12 13.31
C LEU A 192 11.77 -6.94 13.36
N SER A 193 12.82 -6.40 13.98
CA SER A 193 14.10 -7.11 14.20
C SER A 193 13.93 -8.40 15.00
N ASN A 194 12.94 -8.47 15.88
CA ASN A 194 12.70 -9.60 16.78
C ASN A 194 11.47 -10.41 16.35
N LEU A 195 10.70 -9.93 15.37
CA LEU A 195 9.41 -10.50 15.00
C LEU A 195 9.53 -11.98 14.60
N LEU A 196 10.50 -12.32 13.75
CA LEU A 196 10.67 -13.69 13.28
C LEU A 196 10.97 -14.64 14.45
N GLN A 197 11.94 -14.29 15.29
CA GLN A 197 12.32 -15.08 16.46
C GLN A 197 11.15 -15.25 17.45
N CYS A 198 10.45 -14.15 17.76
CA CYS A 198 9.28 -14.16 18.64
C CYS A 198 8.14 -15.02 18.06
N TYR A 199 7.92 -14.97 16.75
CA TYR A 199 6.90 -15.79 16.09
C TYR A 199 7.28 -17.27 16.14
N GLU A 200 8.52 -17.61 15.77
CA GLU A 200 8.99 -18.99 15.69
C GLU A 200 9.01 -19.69 17.05
N ALA A 201 9.32 -18.95 18.13
CA ALA A 201 9.30 -19.46 19.49
C ALA A 201 7.90 -19.86 19.97
N ASN A 202 6.84 -19.24 19.44
CA ASN A 202 5.46 -19.45 19.92
C ASN A 202 4.61 -20.31 18.97
N PHE A 203 4.88 -20.27 17.67
CA PHE A 203 4.01 -20.86 16.64
C PHE A 203 4.72 -21.78 15.65
N GLY A 204 6.04 -21.95 15.78
CA GLY A 204 6.86 -22.77 14.88
C GLY A 204 7.47 -21.99 13.71
N GLN A 205 8.36 -22.66 12.98
CA GLN A 205 9.19 -22.04 11.94
C GLN A 205 8.37 -21.52 10.75
N ILE A 206 8.69 -20.30 10.29
CA ILE A 206 8.11 -19.74 9.07
C ILE A 206 8.84 -20.32 7.86
N ILE A 207 8.08 -20.91 6.94
CA ILE A 207 8.63 -21.44 5.69
C ILE A 207 9.00 -20.27 4.76
N VAL A 208 10.29 -19.98 4.68
CA VAL A 208 10.85 -18.99 3.75
C VAL A 208 10.82 -19.54 2.33
N LYS A 209 10.19 -18.81 1.40
CA LYS A 209 10.16 -19.15 -0.02
C LYS A 209 10.39 -17.93 -0.88
N HIS A 210 11.35 -18.03 -1.81
CA HIS A 210 11.74 -16.91 -2.69
C HIS A 210 10.64 -16.48 -3.67
N ASP A 211 9.68 -17.35 -3.96
CA ASP A 211 8.54 -17.09 -4.83
C ASP A 211 7.31 -16.52 -4.09
N GLY A 212 7.40 -16.30 -2.77
CA GLY A 212 6.33 -15.75 -1.95
C GLY A 212 6.27 -14.22 -1.92
N VAL A 213 5.49 -13.69 -0.96
CA VAL A 213 5.35 -12.25 -0.69
C VAL A 213 6.30 -11.81 0.44
N PRO A 214 6.78 -10.56 0.46
CA PRO A 214 7.54 -10.03 1.59
C PRO A 214 6.76 -10.14 2.91
N LEU A 215 7.42 -10.55 4.00
CA LEU A 215 6.75 -10.70 5.30
C LEU A 215 6.22 -9.36 5.83
N GLU A 216 6.93 -8.26 5.60
CA GLU A 216 6.44 -6.90 5.90
C GLU A 216 5.08 -6.66 5.25
N TYR A 217 4.91 -7.13 4.02
CA TYR A 217 3.69 -6.96 3.27
C TYR A 217 2.54 -7.82 3.83
N MET A 218 2.82 -9.06 4.24
CA MET A 218 1.84 -9.91 4.94
C MET A 218 1.33 -9.29 6.25
N ILE A 219 2.20 -8.56 6.96
CA ILE A 219 1.78 -7.82 8.16
C ILE A 219 0.77 -6.73 7.79
N MET A 220 0.98 -6.01 6.69
CA MET A 220 0.04 -4.97 6.24
C MET A 220 -1.34 -5.53 5.88
N TRP A 221 -1.40 -6.77 5.37
CA TRP A 221 -2.67 -7.46 5.09
C TRP A 221 -3.39 -7.97 6.34
N SER A 222 -2.72 -8.00 7.49
CA SER A 222 -3.29 -8.57 8.72
C SER A 222 -4.26 -7.60 9.40
N PRO A 223 -5.56 -7.96 9.55
CA PRO A 223 -6.56 -7.05 10.12
C PRO A 223 -6.25 -6.63 11.57
N GLY A 224 -6.38 -5.34 11.85
CA GLY A 224 -6.22 -4.78 13.20
C GLY A 224 -4.76 -4.62 13.64
N VAL A 225 -3.80 -4.81 12.73
CA VAL A 225 -2.37 -4.62 12.98
C VAL A 225 -1.84 -3.54 12.03
N LYS A 226 -0.86 -2.75 12.48
CA LYS A 226 -0.19 -1.74 11.64
C LYS A 226 1.32 -1.83 11.81
N LEU A 227 2.03 -1.53 10.72
CA LEU A 227 3.45 -1.21 10.80
C LEU A 227 3.59 0.24 11.29
N ASP A 228 4.58 0.49 12.13
CA ASP A 228 5.00 1.86 12.47
C ASP A 228 5.44 2.62 11.20
N GLN A 229 5.35 3.95 11.21
CA GLN A 229 5.71 4.85 10.11
C GLN A 229 7.14 4.62 9.61
N ASN A 230 8.05 4.24 10.50
CA ASN A 230 9.45 3.96 10.14
C ASN A 230 9.67 2.49 9.73
N LEU A 231 8.62 1.67 9.69
CA LEU A 231 8.67 0.23 9.44
C LEU A 231 9.67 -0.49 10.35
N LYS A 232 9.74 -0.08 11.62
CA LYS A 232 10.64 -0.68 12.62
C LYS A 232 9.94 -1.61 13.59
N ALA A 233 8.63 -1.47 13.75
CA ALA A 233 7.82 -2.29 14.63
C ALA A 233 6.46 -2.58 14.01
N VAL A 234 5.88 -3.70 14.45
CA VAL A 234 4.49 -4.07 14.21
C VAL A 234 3.71 -3.85 15.51
N GLN A 235 2.52 -3.26 15.42
CA GLN A 235 1.74 -2.92 16.60
C GLN A 235 0.22 -3.03 16.39
N ILE A 236 -0.52 -3.23 17.48
CA ILE A 236 -1.97 -3.02 17.53
C ILE A 236 -2.18 -1.55 17.92
N PRO A 237 -2.79 -0.71 17.07
CA PRO A 237 -2.97 0.71 17.36
C PRO A 237 -3.90 0.91 18.57
N GLU A 238 -3.45 1.65 19.60
CA GLU A 238 -4.18 1.78 20.87
C GLU A 238 -5.35 2.79 20.85
N LYS A 239 -5.45 3.65 19.82
CA LYS A 239 -6.60 4.52 19.47
C LYS A 239 -6.41 5.03 18.04
N GLU A 240 -7.48 5.26 17.28
CA GLU A 240 -7.40 6.01 16.02
C GLU A 240 -7.01 7.46 16.34
N SER A 241 -5.70 7.75 16.35
CA SER A 241 -5.26 9.15 16.28
C SER A 241 -5.65 9.66 14.91
N SER A 242 -6.58 10.61 14.89
CA SER A 242 -6.89 11.45 13.73
C SER A 242 -5.63 12.21 13.36
N LYS A 243 -4.74 11.58 12.59
CA LYS A 243 -3.68 12.30 11.91
C LYS A 243 -4.39 13.27 10.97
N ASP A 244 -4.16 14.56 11.15
CA ASP A 244 -4.42 15.57 10.13
C ASP A 244 -3.59 15.20 8.90
N LYS A 245 -4.15 14.34 8.05
CA LYS A 245 -3.55 13.99 6.77
C LYS A 245 -3.58 15.26 5.92
N ARG A 246 -2.42 15.70 5.46
CA ARG A 246 -2.34 16.79 4.49
C ARG A 246 -3.21 16.42 3.31
N LYS A 247 -4.14 17.30 2.94
CA LYS A 247 -4.92 17.11 1.72
C LYS A 247 -3.96 17.23 0.54
N LEU A 248 -3.74 16.13 -0.16
CA LEU A 248 -2.93 16.10 -1.37
C LEU A 248 -3.57 17.05 -2.40
N GLY A 249 -2.75 17.90 -3.02
CA GLY A 249 -3.19 18.75 -4.11
C GLY A 249 -3.57 17.92 -5.35
N PRO A 250 -4.34 18.49 -6.31
CA PRO A 250 -4.79 17.78 -7.50
C PRO A 250 -3.64 17.25 -8.37
N GLU A 251 -2.50 17.95 -8.43
CA GLU A 251 -1.32 17.52 -9.18
C GLU A 251 -0.68 16.26 -8.57
N VAL A 252 -0.54 16.23 -7.24
CA VAL A 252 -0.01 15.07 -6.51
C VAL A 252 -0.95 13.87 -6.62
N PHE A 253 -2.26 14.11 -6.69
CA PHE A 253 -3.27 13.06 -6.89
C PHE A 253 -3.23 12.45 -8.29
N ASN A 254 -3.03 13.26 -9.34
CA ASN A 254 -2.88 12.72 -10.69
C ASN A 254 -1.59 11.91 -10.80
N PHE A 255 -0.49 12.46 -10.28
CA PHE A 255 0.80 11.79 -10.21
C PHE A 255 0.72 10.46 -9.43
N SER A 256 -0.02 10.40 -8.32
CA SER A 256 -0.17 9.16 -7.56
C SER A 256 -0.89 8.07 -8.35
N ASN A 257 -1.89 8.40 -9.16
CA ASN A 257 -2.57 7.44 -10.04
C ASN A 257 -1.60 6.89 -11.09
N ASP A 258 -0.79 7.75 -11.72
CA ASP A 258 0.19 7.30 -12.72
C ASP A 258 1.25 6.40 -12.09
N LEU A 259 1.70 6.69 -10.86
CA LEU A 259 2.60 5.81 -10.11
C LEU A 259 1.96 4.46 -9.75
N ILE A 260 0.67 4.45 -9.38
CA ILE A 260 -0.06 3.21 -9.10
C ILE A 260 -0.09 2.32 -10.35
N GLU A 261 -0.40 2.88 -11.52
CA GLU A 261 -0.41 2.15 -12.79
C GLU A 261 1.00 1.66 -13.16
N LEU A 262 2.02 2.49 -12.96
CA LEU A 262 3.41 2.13 -13.22
C LEU A 262 3.86 0.93 -12.38
N ILE A 263 3.55 0.94 -11.07
CA ILE A 263 3.85 -0.19 -10.17
C ILE A 263 3.01 -1.41 -10.55
N ARG A 264 1.74 -1.24 -10.91
CA ARG A 264 0.86 -2.34 -11.32
C ARG A 264 1.37 -3.06 -12.57
N ALA A 265 1.98 -2.33 -13.50
CA ALA A 265 2.60 -2.89 -14.70
C ALA A 265 3.86 -3.72 -14.41
N GLN A 266 4.43 -3.63 -13.21
CA GLN A 266 5.61 -4.40 -12.83
C GLN A 266 5.24 -5.83 -12.41
N PRO A 267 6.16 -6.79 -12.57
CA PRO A 267 5.99 -8.14 -12.05
C PRO A 267 5.61 -8.12 -10.57
N ARG A 268 4.52 -8.82 -10.23
CA ARG A 268 3.97 -8.92 -8.86
C ARG A 268 3.57 -7.59 -8.22
N CYS A 269 3.38 -6.54 -9.01
CA CYS A 269 3.13 -5.18 -8.55
C CYS A 269 4.17 -4.69 -7.53
N GLN A 270 5.43 -5.08 -7.75
CA GLN A 270 6.58 -4.75 -6.92
C GLN A 270 7.64 -4.06 -7.78
N LEU A 271 8.21 -2.97 -7.28
CA LEU A 271 9.28 -2.25 -7.96
C LEU A 271 10.38 -1.88 -6.97
N LEU A 272 11.64 -2.16 -7.30
CA LEU A 272 12.74 -1.70 -6.45
C LEU A 272 12.70 -0.18 -6.37
N PHE A 273 12.86 0.37 -5.16
CA PHE A 273 12.72 1.80 -4.95
C PHE A 273 13.73 2.61 -5.79
N LYS A 274 14.94 2.07 -6.00
CA LYS A 274 15.94 2.66 -6.91
C LYS A 274 15.45 2.72 -8.36
N GLN A 275 14.82 1.65 -8.84
CA GLN A 275 14.25 1.61 -10.20
C GLN A 275 13.02 2.50 -10.32
N LEU A 276 12.21 2.60 -9.25
CA LEU A 276 11.10 3.56 -9.20
C LEU A 276 11.62 4.98 -9.36
N ILE A 277 12.70 5.35 -8.66
CA ILE A 277 13.32 6.66 -8.80
C ILE A 277 13.69 6.92 -10.27
N GLU A 278 14.41 6.00 -10.90
CA GLU A 278 14.82 6.12 -12.31
C GLU A 278 13.63 6.22 -13.27
N LEU A 279 12.63 5.35 -13.12
CA LEU A 279 11.42 5.36 -13.96
C LEU A 279 10.59 6.62 -13.77
N CYS A 280 10.47 7.12 -12.54
CA CYS A 280 9.79 8.39 -12.26
C CYS A 280 10.46 9.55 -12.99
N TYR A 281 11.78 9.68 -12.88
CA TYR A 281 12.50 10.76 -13.54
C TYR A 281 12.43 10.67 -15.06
N ASN A 282 12.51 9.46 -15.62
CA ASN A 282 12.42 9.25 -17.07
C ASN A 282 11.02 9.50 -17.62
N HIS A 283 9.96 9.11 -16.89
CA HIS A 283 8.59 9.20 -17.36
C HIS A 283 7.95 10.58 -17.13
N PHE A 284 8.31 11.25 -16.04
CA PHE A 284 7.67 12.51 -15.63
C PHE A 284 8.61 13.74 -15.63
N GLY A 285 9.92 13.54 -15.77
CA GLY A 285 10.93 14.61 -15.70
C GLY A 285 11.27 15.05 -14.28
N GLU A 286 12.43 15.68 -14.09
CA GLU A 286 12.90 16.17 -12.77
C GLU A 286 11.97 17.25 -12.17
N GLU A 287 11.32 18.04 -13.02
CA GLU A 287 10.43 19.13 -12.63
C GLU A 287 9.14 18.63 -11.96
N CYS A 288 8.69 17.39 -12.21
CA CYS A 288 7.43 16.88 -11.66
C CYS A 288 7.46 16.73 -10.13
N ILE A 289 8.57 16.24 -9.58
CA ILE A 289 8.75 16.10 -8.12
C ILE A 289 8.86 17.49 -7.47
N GLN A 290 9.53 18.43 -8.13
CA GLN A 290 9.67 19.81 -7.64
C GLN A 290 8.33 20.56 -7.66
N ASN A 291 7.54 20.41 -8.74
CA ASN A 291 6.21 20.98 -8.89
C ASN A 291 5.21 20.42 -7.87
N SER A 292 5.40 19.17 -7.44
CA SER A 292 4.62 18.56 -6.35
C SER A 292 4.94 19.11 -4.95
N GLY A 293 5.95 19.98 -4.81
CA GLY A 293 6.36 20.60 -3.54
C GLY A 293 7.33 19.77 -2.71
N PHE A 294 7.90 18.70 -3.27
CA PHE A 294 8.84 17.82 -2.58
C PHE A 294 10.25 17.93 -3.17
N SER A 295 11.27 17.81 -2.33
CA SER A 295 12.67 17.83 -2.78
C SER A 295 13.21 16.43 -3.13
N LYS A 296 12.58 15.37 -2.60
CA LYS A 296 13.00 13.97 -2.78
C LYS A 296 11.77 13.09 -2.94
N LEU A 297 11.87 12.10 -3.83
CA LEU A 297 10.81 11.09 -4.01
C LEU A 297 10.48 10.34 -2.71
N LYS A 298 11.47 10.13 -1.84
CA LYS A 298 11.28 9.47 -0.54
C LYS A 298 10.30 10.23 0.36
N ASP A 299 10.34 11.57 0.33
CA ASP A 299 9.44 12.41 1.14
C ASP A 299 8.02 12.39 0.56
N LEU A 300 7.90 12.39 -0.78
CA LEU A 300 6.62 12.22 -1.46
C LEU A 300 5.99 10.85 -1.17
N MET A 301 6.79 9.78 -1.10
CA MET A 301 6.29 8.45 -0.73
C MET A 301 5.71 8.40 0.68
N LEU A 302 6.18 9.23 1.62
CA LEU A 302 5.59 9.30 2.95
C LEU A 302 4.16 9.86 2.89
N ASP A 303 3.95 10.90 2.07
CA ASP A 303 2.63 11.51 1.86
C ASP A 303 1.71 10.63 0.99
N LEU A 304 2.27 9.71 0.18
CA LEU A 304 1.55 8.70 -0.60
C LEU A 304 1.39 7.34 0.10
N SER A 305 1.73 7.23 1.39
CA SER A 305 1.73 5.96 2.15
C SER A 305 0.38 5.25 2.24
N ASP A 306 -0.73 5.95 1.99
CA ASP A 306 -2.07 5.36 1.89
C ASP A 306 -2.26 4.52 0.61
N TYR A 307 -1.47 4.79 -0.43
CA TYR A 307 -1.58 4.17 -1.75
C TYR A 307 -0.39 3.27 -2.07
N ILE A 308 0.81 3.73 -1.73
CA ILE A 308 2.08 3.08 -2.06
C ILE A 308 2.93 3.02 -0.78
N GLN A 309 3.36 1.82 -0.41
CA GLN A 309 4.27 1.61 0.72
C GLN A 309 5.66 1.24 0.21
N VAL A 310 6.70 1.88 0.75
CA VAL A 310 8.09 1.48 0.52
C VAL A 310 8.55 0.59 1.67
N ILE A 311 8.71 -0.71 1.43
CA ILE A 311 9.09 -1.72 2.45
C ILE A 311 10.53 -2.21 2.25
N GLY A 312 11.11 -2.83 3.28
CA GLY A 312 12.47 -3.39 3.26
C GLY A 312 13.55 -2.42 3.76
N SER A 313 14.78 -2.91 3.84
CA SER A 313 15.93 -2.14 4.35
C SER A 313 16.51 -1.17 3.32
N ASP A 314 17.25 -0.15 3.77
CA ASP A 314 17.72 0.99 2.96
C ASP A 314 18.40 0.62 1.63
N TYR A 315 19.03 -0.56 1.54
CA TYR A 315 19.72 -1.00 0.32
C TYR A 315 18.86 -1.83 -0.65
N ASN A 316 17.71 -2.36 -0.20
CA ASN A 316 16.84 -3.27 -0.94
C ASN A 316 15.35 -2.90 -0.79
N GLN A 317 15.06 -1.60 -0.69
CA GLN A 317 13.69 -1.12 -0.57
C GLN A 317 12.86 -1.45 -1.81
N VAL A 318 11.62 -1.85 -1.60
CA VAL A 318 10.65 -2.18 -2.66
C VAL A 318 9.41 -1.33 -2.44
N ALA A 319 8.98 -0.63 -3.48
CA ALA A 319 7.67 0.01 -3.53
C ALA A 319 6.60 -1.04 -3.88
N VAL A 320 5.55 -1.08 -3.07
CA VAL A 320 4.40 -1.97 -3.21
C VAL A 320 3.10 -1.19 -3.07
N LEU A 321 2.05 -1.62 -3.75
CA LEU A 321 0.72 -1.06 -3.57
C LEU A 321 0.15 -1.46 -2.20
N THR A 322 -0.58 -0.59 -1.52
CA THR A 322 -1.20 -0.94 -0.23
C THR A 322 -2.27 -2.04 -0.40
N PRO A 323 -2.59 -2.80 0.67
CA PRO A 323 -3.65 -3.81 0.62
C PRO A 323 -4.99 -3.27 0.11
N GLU A 324 -5.32 -2.01 0.38
CA GLU A 324 -6.53 -1.37 -0.12
C GLU A 324 -6.54 -1.27 -1.65
N ILE A 325 -5.45 -0.79 -2.24
CA ILE A 325 -5.31 -0.68 -3.69
C ILE A 325 -5.27 -2.06 -4.35
N GLN A 326 -4.57 -3.04 -3.76
CA GLN A 326 -4.56 -4.42 -4.28
C GLN A 326 -5.93 -5.09 -4.22
N ARG A 327 -6.70 -4.92 -3.13
CA ARG A 327 -8.08 -5.44 -3.05
C ARG A 327 -8.96 -4.85 -4.14
N ASN A 328 -8.85 -3.56 -4.41
CA ASN A 328 -9.60 -2.90 -5.46
C ASN A 328 -9.21 -3.44 -6.84
N TYR A 329 -7.92 -3.62 -7.09
CA TYR A 329 -7.43 -4.21 -8.34
C TYR A 329 -7.93 -5.64 -8.53
N PHE A 330 -7.83 -6.50 -7.52
CA PHE A 330 -8.35 -7.87 -7.62
C PHE A 330 -9.88 -7.91 -7.74
N SER A 331 -10.60 -6.96 -7.12
CA SER A 331 -12.04 -6.79 -7.31
C SER A 331 -12.40 -6.43 -8.77
N GLU A 332 -11.62 -5.58 -9.42
CA GLU A 332 -11.80 -5.27 -10.85
C GLU A 332 -11.61 -6.50 -11.73
N VAL A 333 -10.56 -7.28 -11.46
CA VAL A 333 -10.30 -8.56 -12.14
C VAL A 333 -11.45 -9.54 -11.96
N LEU A 334 -11.89 -9.76 -10.72
CA LEU A 334 -13.02 -10.65 -10.43
C LEU A 334 -14.30 -10.18 -11.14
N ARG A 335 -14.61 -8.88 -11.09
CA ARG A 335 -15.79 -8.33 -11.78
C ARG A 335 -15.70 -8.47 -13.30
N GLN A 336 -14.52 -8.28 -13.89
CA GLN A 336 -14.30 -8.52 -15.32
C GLN A 336 -14.56 -9.97 -15.68
N ILE A 337 -14.04 -10.92 -14.89
CA ILE A 337 -14.29 -12.35 -15.09
C ILE A 337 -15.78 -12.66 -14.96
N LEU A 338 -16.40 -12.27 -13.84
CA LEU A 338 -17.81 -12.54 -13.53
C LEU A 338 -18.76 -11.97 -14.58
N ARG A 339 -18.53 -10.75 -15.08
CA ARG A 339 -19.35 -10.13 -16.14
C ARG A 339 -19.31 -10.94 -17.45
N ASN A 340 -18.24 -11.69 -17.67
CA ASN A 340 -18.03 -12.53 -18.84
C ASN A 340 -18.24 -14.03 -18.54
N THR A 341 -18.87 -14.38 -17.41
CA THR A 341 -19.25 -15.76 -17.06
C THR A 341 -20.79 -15.90 -17.01
N PRO A 342 -21.35 -17.05 -17.42
CA PRO A 342 -22.80 -17.26 -17.35
C PRO A 342 -23.30 -17.15 -15.91
N ASN A 343 -24.48 -16.56 -15.73
CA ASN A 343 -25.09 -16.27 -14.42
C ASN A 343 -24.24 -15.37 -13.50
N LYS A 344 -23.22 -14.68 -14.03
CA LYS A 344 -22.30 -13.81 -13.28
C LYS A 344 -21.69 -14.51 -12.06
N GLN A 345 -21.39 -15.80 -12.19
CA GLN A 345 -20.79 -16.60 -11.12
C GLN A 345 -19.87 -17.69 -11.68
N PHE A 346 -18.95 -18.17 -10.85
CA PHE A 346 -18.09 -19.32 -11.14
C PHE A 346 -17.77 -20.10 -9.87
N LYS A 347 -17.39 -21.37 -10.03
CA LYS A 347 -16.84 -22.18 -8.93
C LYS A 347 -15.33 -21.97 -8.83
N LEU A 348 -14.78 -22.04 -7.63
CA LEU A 348 -13.36 -21.79 -7.40
C LEU A 348 -12.40 -22.61 -8.27
N PRO A 349 -12.62 -23.92 -8.53
CA PRO A 349 -11.76 -24.69 -9.42
C PRO A 349 -11.73 -24.19 -10.87
N GLU A 350 -12.76 -23.43 -11.30
CA GLU A 350 -12.85 -22.87 -12.65
C GLU A 350 -12.04 -21.57 -12.77
N PHE A 351 -11.67 -20.94 -11.65
CA PHE A 351 -11.12 -19.59 -11.62
C PHE A 351 -9.82 -19.45 -12.41
N GLU A 352 -8.83 -20.33 -12.21
CA GLU A 352 -7.53 -20.20 -12.87
C GLU A 352 -7.66 -20.30 -14.40
N MET A 353 -8.49 -21.22 -14.88
CA MET A 353 -8.80 -21.37 -16.30
C MET A 353 -9.53 -20.14 -16.84
N LEU A 354 -10.49 -19.59 -16.09
CA LEU A 354 -11.22 -18.38 -16.49
C LEU A 354 -10.33 -17.15 -16.55
N HIS A 355 -9.42 -17.01 -15.57
CA HIS A 355 -8.44 -15.94 -15.49
C HIS A 355 -7.49 -15.98 -16.70
N GLU A 356 -6.88 -17.13 -16.98
CA GLU A 356 -5.97 -17.29 -18.13
C GLU A 356 -6.68 -17.07 -19.46
N ARG A 357 -7.91 -17.59 -19.61
CA ARG A 357 -8.70 -17.44 -20.84
C ARG A 357 -9.12 -15.99 -21.11
N LEU A 358 -9.51 -15.23 -20.07
CA LEU A 358 -10.08 -13.88 -20.23
C LEU A 358 -9.02 -12.77 -20.18
N LEU A 359 -7.90 -12.99 -19.49
CA LEU A 359 -6.85 -11.99 -19.32
C LEU A 359 -5.57 -12.32 -20.10
N GLY A 360 -5.45 -13.54 -20.64
CA GLY A 360 -4.28 -13.97 -21.41
C GLY A 360 -3.02 -14.19 -20.56
N ILE A 361 -3.16 -14.24 -19.24
CA ILE A 361 -2.05 -14.40 -18.29
C ILE A 361 -2.37 -15.51 -17.30
N LYS A 362 -1.36 -16.32 -16.93
CA LYS A 362 -1.53 -17.33 -15.88
C LYS A 362 -1.79 -16.67 -14.54
N PHE A 363 -2.69 -17.26 -13.78
CA PHE A 363 -2.98 -16.80 -12.43
C PHE A 363 -1.79 -17.02 -11.49
N ASP A 364 -1.33 -15.96 -10.85
CA ASP A 364 -0.39 -16.00 -9.73
C ASP A 364 -0.97 -15.14 -8.59
N PRO A 365 -1.37 -15.72 -7.44
CA PRO A 365 -1.93 -14.95 -6.33
C PRO A 365 -0.95 -13.90 -5.79
N VAL A 366 0.36 -14.13 -5.92
CA VAL A 366 1.41 -13.20 -5.45
C VAL A 366 1.34 -11.87 -6.21
N CYS A 367 0.82 -11.86 -7.43
CA CYS A 367 0.57 -10.64 -8.20
C CYS A 367 -0.54 -9.76 -7.64
N TYR A 368 -1.40 -10.32 -6.80
CA TYR A 368 -2.49 -9.61 -6.10
C TYR A 368 -2.18 -9.39 -4.62
N GLY A 369 -0.96 -9.73 -4.19
CA GLY A 369 -0.43 -9.39 -2.89
C GLY A 369 -0.53 -10.44 -1.79
N LEU A 370 -1.08 -11.62 -2.07
CA LEU A 370 -1.19 -12.73 -1.11
C LEU A 370 -0.69 -14.04 -1.72
N CYS A 371 -0.55 -15.09 -0.90
CA CYS A 371 0.01 -16.37 -1.35
C CYS A 371 -1.01 -17.35 -1.93
N TYR A 372 -2.30 -17.16 -1.61
CA TYR A 372 -3.35 -18.10 -1.93
C TYR A 372 -4.62 -17.38 -2.38
N LEU A 373 -5.33 -17.98 -3.33
CA LEU A 373 -6.58 -17.44 -3.87
C LEU A 373 -7.67 -17.31 -2.83
N GLU A 374 -7.81 -18.29 -1.94
CA GLU A 374 -8.83 -18.28 -0.90
C GLU A 374 -8.59 -17.12 0.07
N ASP A 375 -7.31 -16.81 0.38
CA ASP A 375 -6.99 -15.66 1.22
C ASP A 375 -7.41 -14.35 0.54
N LEU A 376 -7.19 -14.20 -0.78
CA LEU A 376 -7.67 -13.04 -1.54
C LEU A 376 -9.20 -12.92 -1.52
N LEU A 377 -9.92 -14.05 -1.64
CA LEU A 377 -11.38 -14.06 -1.64
C LEU A 377 -11.99 -13.70 -0.27
N THR A 378 -11.32 -14.05 0.83
CA THR A 378 -11.76 -13.67 2.19
C THR A 378 -11.67 -12.17 2.47
N GLN A 379 -11.04 -11.40 1.58
CA GLN A 379 -10.87 -9.95 1.74
C GLN A 379 -12.12 -9.15 1.33
N PHE A 380 -13.14 -9.81 0.77
CA PHE A 380 -14.38 -9.17 0.36
C PHE A 380 -15.46 -9.39 1.41
N ASP A 381 -16.11 -8.31 1.82
CA ASP A 381 -17.19 -8.29 2.82
C ASP A 381 -18.56 -8.63 2.26
N GLY A 382 -18.62 -9.09 1.01
CA GLY A 382 -19.87 -9.44 0.35
C GLY A 382 -20.64 -8.26 -0.23
N SER A 383 -20.06 -7.05 -0.33
CA SER A 383 -20.74 -5.83 -0.82
C SER A 383 -20.95 -5.74 -2.35
N LEU A 384 -20.03 -6.33 -3.13
CA LEU A 384 -20.07 -6.35 -4.61
C LEU A 384 -19.83 -7.74 -5.18
N ILE A 385 -19.02 -8.52 -4.47
CA ILE A 385 -18.65 -9.87 -4.82
C ILE A 385 -19.05 -10.72 -3.63
N ASN A 386 -19.95 -11.67 -3.85
CA ASN A 386 -20.37 -12.62 -2.84
C ASN A 386 -19.53 -13.89 -2.99
N VAL A 387 -19.01 -14.39 -1.88
CA VAL A 387 -18.24 -15.64 -1.81
C VAL A 387 -18.97 -16.56 -0.84
N THR A 388 -19.52 -17.65 -1.35
CA THR A 388 -20.30 -18.63 -0.56
C THR A 388 -19.67 -20.02 -0.65
N GLY A 389 -19.91 -20.88 0.35
CA GLY A 389 -19.33 -22.22 0.41
C GLY A 389 -18.01 -22.30 1.20
N SER A 390 -17.29 -23.41 1.07
CA SER A 390 -16.01 -23.65 1.75
C SER A 390 -15.02 -24.48 0.91
N GLY A 391 -13.77 -24.03 0.85
CA GLY A 391 -12.69 -24.69 0.10
C GLY A 391 -13.04 -24.90 -1.38
N PRO A 392 -12.95 -26.13 -1.94
CA PRO A 392 -13.22 -26.35 -3.36
C PRO A 392 -14.68 -26.10 -3.76
N SER A 393 -15.60 -25.99 -2.78
CA SER A 393 -17.01 -25.66 -3.01
C SER A 393 -17.29 -24.16 -3.07
N TYR A 394 -16.25 -23.31 -2.95
CA TYR A 394 -16.43 -21.86 -3.05
C TYR A 394 -17.09 -21.49 -4.39
N VAL A 395 -18.19 -20.74 -4.29
CA VAL A 395 -18.86 -20.10 -5.42
C VAL A 395 -18.69 -18.60 -5.26
N VAL A 396 -18.08 -17.99 -6.27
CA VAL A 396 -17.90 -16.55 -6.36
C VAL A 396 -18.94 -16.02 -7.33
N SER A 397 -19.78 -15.08 -6.88
CA SER A 397 -20.82 -14.48 -7.70
C SER A 397 -20.77 -12.96 -7.60
N LEU A 398 -21.13 -12.29 -8.68
CA LEU A 398 -21.38 -10.85 -8.63
C LEU A 398 -22.67 -10.64 -7.83
N GLN A 399 -22.62 -9.81 -6.80
CA GLN A 399 -23.84 -9.47 -6.07
C GLN A 399 -24.67 -8.53 -6.94
N GLU A 400 -25.82 -9.00 -7.41
CA GLU A 400 -26.84 -8.10 -7.94
C GLU A 400 -27.44 -7.32 -6.78
N ASN A 401 -27.61 -6.00 -6.93
CA ASN A 401 -28.08 -5.08 -5.88
C ASN A 401 -29.13 -5.73 -4.96
N ASN A 402 -28.68 -6.21 -3.82
CA ASN A 402 -29.46 -6.83 -2.77
C ASN A 402 -30.52 -5.84 -2.24
N GLU A 403 -31.61 -6.33 -1.65
CA GLU A 403 -32.72 -5.46 -1.19
C GLU A 403 -32.24 -4.35 -0.25
N MET A 404 -31.25 -4.64 0.59
CA MET A 404 -30.63 -3.64 1.46
C MET A 404 -29.91 -2.53 0.67
N THR A 405 -29.17 -2.91 -0.39
CA THR A 405 -28.48 -1.96 -1.29
C THR A 405 -29.49 -1.12 -2.07
N LYS A 406 -30.58 -1.73 -2.55
CA LYS A 406 -31.70 -1.00 -3.16
C LYS A 406 -32.33 0.00 -2.18
N LYS A 407 -32.59 -0.42 -0.93
CA LYS A 407 -33.11 0.46 0.12
C LYS A 407 -32.14 1.59 0.48
N ASN A 408 -30.84 1.31 0.52
CA ASN A 408 -29.80 2.31 0.75
C ASN A 408 -29.73 3.31 -0.40
N ILE A 409 -29.85 2.86 -1.67
CA ILE A 409 -29.91 3.74 -2.84
C ILE A 409 -31.14 4.66 -2.75
N LEU A 410 -32.34 4.12 -2.48
CA LEU A 410 -33.56 4.93 -2.33
C LEU A 410 -33.47 5.96 -1.18
N ARG A 411 -32.82 5.56 -0.09
CA ARG A 411 -32.51 6.48 1.02
C ARG A 411 -31.56 7.58 0.55
N PHE A 412 -30.48 7.22 -0.14
CA PHE A 412 -29.49 8.16 -0.64
C PHE A 412 -30.07 9.12 -1.68
N GLU A 413 -30.98 8.65 -2.54
CA GLU A 413 -31.76 9.48 -3.46
C GLU A 413 -32.54 10.59 -2.73
N SER A 414 -33.18 10.24 -1.61
CA SER A 414 -33.91 11.20 -0.77
C SER A 414 -32.97 12.23 -0.16
N GLU A 415 -31.79 11.80 0.27
CA GLU A 415 -30.77 12.64 0.91
C GLU A 415 -30.07 13.57 -0.08
N VAL A 416 -29.82 13.10 -1.30
CA VAL A 416 -29.32 13.93 -2.41
C VAL A 416 -30.35 14.99 -2.78
N LEU A 417 -31.63 14.62 -2.86
CA LEU A 417 -32.72 15.54 -3.13
C LEU A 417 -32.84 16.61 -2.04
N GLU A 418 -32.76 16.20 -0.76
CA GLU A 418 -32.78 17.10 0.39
C GLU A 418 -31.59 18.07 0.37
N LEU A 419 -30.38 17.56 0.20
CA LEU A 419 -29.16 18.37 0.19
C LEU A 419 -29.17 19.41 -0.94
N LEU A 420 -29.60 19.02 -2.14
CA LEU A 420 -29.73 19.94 -3.28
C LEU A 420 -30.90 20.90 -3.14
N SER A 421 -31.98 20.53 -2.43
CA SER A 421 -33.12 21.42 -2.17
C SER A 421 -32.77 22.64 -1.31
N LEU A 422 -31.74 22.50 -0.47
CA LEU A 422 -31.18 23.55 0.36
C LEU A 422 -30.07 24.34 -0.34
N SER A 423 -29.59 23.86 -1.49
CA SER A 423 -28.50 24.47 -2.23
C SER A 423 -29.03 25.53 -3.22
N PRO A 424 -28.35 26.68 -3.37
CA PRO A 424 -28.73 27.70 -4.35
C PRO A 424 -28.84 27.11 -5.77
N ASP A 425 -29.85 27.56 -6.53
CA ASP A 425 -30.18 27.09 -7.89
C ASP A 425 -30.38 25.55 -8.02
N TYR A 426 -30.60 24.85 -6.89
CA TYR A 426 -30.71 23.40 -6.83
C TYR A 426 -29.49 22.66 -7.41
N ARG A 427 -28.30 23.25 -7.23
CA ARG A 427 -27.04 22.67 -7.69
C ARG A 427 -25.97 22.71 -6.62
N LEU A 428 -25.04 21.77 -6.70
CA LEU A 428 -23.88 21.70 -5.83
C LEU A 428 -22.65 21.34 -6.66
N GLU A 429 -21.52 21.97 -6.38
CA GLU A 429 -20.25 21.63 -7.03
C GLU A 429 -19.89 20.17 -6.72
N PHE A 430 -19.54 19.40 -7.75
CA PHE A 430 -19.26 17.97 -7.62
C PHE A 430 -18.14 17.69 -6.60
N SER A 431 -17.10 18.53 -6.58
CA SER A 431 -15.95 18.44 -5.66
C SER A 431 -16.34 18.67 -4.19
N LYS A 432 -17.41 19.45 -3.94
CA LYS A 432 -17.88 19.82 -2.60
C LYS A 432 -18.94 18.89 -2.06
N PHE A 433 -19.46 17.96 -2.87
CA PHE A 433 -20.56 17.07 -2.50
C PHE A 433 -20.32 16.30 -1.20
N ILE A 434 -19.19 15.60 -1.09
CA ILE A 434 -18.89 14.77 0.09
C ILE A 434 -18.80 15.62 1.37
N GLY A 435 -18.20 16.81 1.27
CA GLY A 435 -18.09 17.74 2.38
C GLY A 435 -19.45 18.27 2.83
N ALA A 436 -20.29 18.70 1.89
CA ALA A 436 -21.64 19.18 2.16
C ALA A 436 -22.52 18.08 2.77
N TYR A 437 -22.44 16.86 2.24
CA TYR A 437 -23.17 15.70 2.77
C TYR A 437 -22.79 15.41 4.22
N TYR A 438 -21.49 15.41 4.55
CA TYR A 438 -21.03 15.21 5.92
C TYR A 438 -21.49 16.34 6.85
N GLN A 439 -21.41 17.59 6.39
CA GLN A 439 -21.85 18.75 7.16
C GLN A 439 -23.35 18.69 7.49
N HIS A 440 -24.18 18.26 6.53
CA HIS A 440 -25.63 18.18 6.67
C HIS A 440 -26.07 16.98 7.52
N PHE A 441 -25.63 15.76 7.16
CA PHE A 441 -26.12 14.53 7.79
C PHE A 441 -25.27 14.04 8.96
N LYS A 442 -24.15 14.72 9.26
CA LYS A 442 -23.18 14.35 10.32
C LYS A 442 -22.66 12.91 10.20
N ARG A 443 -22.56 12.39 8.97
CA ARG A 443 -22.04 11.05 8.67
C ARG A 443 -21.34 11.00 7.33
N ASN A 444 -20.42 10.05 7.19
CA ASN A 444 -19.67 9.86 5.96
C ASN A 444 -20.55 9.30 4.84
N CYS A 445 -20.41 9.84 3.63
CA CYS A 445 -20.98 9.27 2.41
C CYS A 445 -20.09 8.14 1.91
N LYS A 446 -20.27 6.93 2.44
CA LYS A 446 -19.48 5.76 2.04
C LYS A 446 -20.06 5.13 0.77
N ILE A 447 -19.42 5.40 -0.37
CA ILE A 447 -19.93 5.05 -1.72
C ILE A 447 -20.14 3.54 -1.89
N SER A 448 -19.30 2.71 -1.25
CA SER A 448 -19.40 1.25 -1.28
C SER A 448 -20.71 0.72 -0.70
N ASP A 449 -21.36 1.45 0.21
CA ASP A 449 -22.61 1.03 0.85
C ASP A 449 -23.80 1.01 -0.14
N TYR A 450 -23.58 1.58 -1.32
CA TYR A 450 -24.54 1.64 -2.43
C TYR A 450 -24.14 0.74 -3.62
N GLY A 451 -23.06 -0.05 -3.51
CA GLY A 451 -22.58 -0.89 -4.61
C GLY A 451 -21.77 -0.14 -5.68
N PHE A 452 -21.15 0.99 -5.33
CA PHE A 452 -20.29 1.76 -6.25
C PHE A 452 -18.92 2.04 -5.64
N THR A 453 -17.91 2.24 -6.48
CA THR A 453 -16.55 2.62 -6.05
C THR A 453 -16.25 4.10 -6.29
N ARG A 454 -17.11 4.79 -7.06
CA ARG A 454 -16.93 6.20 -7.44
C ARG A 454 -18.27 6.93 -7.39
N LEU A 455 -18.23 8.23 -7.07
CA LEU A 455 -19.43 9.05 -6.86
C LEU A 455 -20.19 9.31 -8.17
N ALA A 456 -19.49 9.62 -9.26
CA ALA A 456 -20.13 9.93 -10.54
C ALA A 456 -20.99 8.77 -11.07
N PRO A 457 -20.51 7.51 -11.11
CA PRO A 457 -21.36 6.36 -11.45
C PRO A 457 -22.59 6.19 -10.54
N LEU A 458 -22.46 6.42 -9.24
CA LEU A 458 -23.58 6.37 -8.30
C LEU A 458 -24.62 7.44 -8.62
N LEU A 459 -24.21 8.70 -8.83
CA LEU A 459 -25.12 9.79 -9.19
C LEU A 459 -25.76 9.57 -10.57
N ASN A 460 -24.99 9.03 -11.53
CA ASN A 460 -25.52 8.68 -12.85
C ASN A 460 -26.57 7.56 -12.79
N SER A 461 -26.50 6.68 -11.79
CA SER A 461 -27.53 5.64 -11.60
C SER A 461 -28.90 6.19 -11.17
N MET A 462 -28.93 7.41 -10.62
CA MET A 462 -30.14 8.15 -10.23
C MET A 462 -30.39 9.35 -11.14
N SER A 463 -30.24 9.14 -12.45
CA SER A 463 -30.42 10.14 -13.52
C SER A 463 -31.82 10.77 -13.56
N HIS A 464 -32.82 10.11 -12.96
CA HIS A 464 -34.17 10.66 -12.79
C HIS A 464 -34.25 11.74 -11.69
N ILE A 465 -33.25 11.85 -10.82
CA ILE A 465 -33.17 12.84 -9.74
C ILE A 465 -32.16 13.94 -10.05
N VAL A 466 -30.96 13.55 -10.48
CA VAL A 466 -29.84 14.47 -10.73
C VAL A 466 -29.22 14.26 -12.09
N LYS A 467 -28.61 15.31 -12.59
CA LYS A 467 -27.70 15.30 -13.74
C LYS A 467 -26.39 15.97 -13.36
N ILE A 468 -25.31 15.55 -14.01
CA ILE A 468 -24.00 16.20 -13.87
C ILE A 468 -23.84 17.13 -15.08
N GLU A 469 -23.61 18.41 -14.82
CA GLU A 469 -23.42 19.44 -15.84
C GLU A 469 -22.03 20.08 -15.69
N ASP A 470 -21.33 20.24 -16.81
CA ASP A 470 -20.06 20.96 -16.87
C ASP A 470 -20.35 22.43 -17.23
N ILE A 471 -20.05 23.37 -16.33
CA ILE A 471 -20.16 24.81 -16.58
C ILE A 471 -18.75 25.40 -16.52
N GLY A 472 -18.17 25.63 -17.71
CA GLY A 472 -16.74 25.95 -17.84
C GLY A 472 -15.89 24.78 -17.35
N ASN A 473 -14.96 25.04 -16.43
CA ASN A 473 -14.08 24.01 -15.86
C ASN A 473 -14.63 23.38 -14.56
N ILE A 474 -15.85 23.74 -14.15
CA ILE A 474 -16.43 23.28 -12.89
C ILE A 474 -17.61 22.34 -13.16
N ARG A 475 -17.54 21.16 -12.55
CA ARG A 475 -18.62 20.16 -12.59
C ARG A 475 -19.65 20.43 -11.51
N TYR A 476 -20.93 20.45 -11.87
CA TYR A 476 -22.04 20.62 -10.96
C TYR A 476 -22.95 19.39 -10.96
N ILE A 477 -23.46 19.02 -9.79
CA ILE A 477 -24.57 18.11 -9.60
C ILE A 477 -25.82 18.97 -9.53
N VAL A 478 -26.77 18.76 -10.43
CA VAL A 478 -27.95 19.60 -10.59
C VAL A 478 -29.19 18.73 -10.56
N LEU A 479 -30.25 19.15 -9.84
CA LEU A 479 -31.53 18.46 -9.90
C LEU A 479 -32.09 18.47 -11.34
N THR A 480 -32.76 17.39 -11.73
CA THR A 480 -33.57 17.37 -12.95
C THR A 480 -34.69 18.41 -12.88
N ILE A 481 -35.17 18.87 -14.04
CA ILE A 481 -36.25 19.89 -14.10
C ILE A 481 -37.48 19.40 -13.33
N GLU A 482 -37.84 18.13 -13.47
CA GLU A 482 -38.94 17.49 -12.76
C GLU A 482 -38.78 17.58 -11.24
N LYS A 483 -37.58 17.28 -10.72
CA LYS A 483 -37.31 17.40 -9.28
C LYS A 483 -37.22 18.83 -8.80
N LYS A 484 -36.70 19.77 -9.60
CA LYS A 484 -36.75 21.21 -9.28
C LYS A 484 -38.19 21.69 -9.10
N ILE A 485 -39.08 21.34 -10.03
CA ILE A 485 -40.52 21.65 -9.95
C ILE A 485 -41.14 21.01 -8.70
N TYR A 486 -40.84 19.72 -8.43
CA TYR A 486 -41.32 19.05 -7.23
C TYR A 486 -40.90 19.79 -5.93
N VAL A 487 -39.61 20.14 -5.80
CA VAL A 487 -39.07 20.79 -4.62
C VAL A 487 -39.66 22.19 -4.43
N VAL A 488 -39.72 23.00 -5.49
CA VAL A 488 -40.29 24.35 -5.38
C VAL A 488 -41.78 24.31 -5.04
N GLY A 489 -42.51 23.32 -5.54
CA GLY A 489 -43.88 23.06 -5.11
C GLY A 489 -44.00 22.81 -3.60
N GLN A 490 -43.11 21.98 -3.03
CA GLN A 490 -43.10 21.75 -1.57
C GLN A 490 -42.74 23.02 -0.79
N GLN A 491 -41.79 23.81 -1.29
CA GLN A 491 -41.38 25.06 -0.68
C GLN A 491 -42.51 26.10 -0.68
N ILE A 492 -43.28 26.20 -1.77
CA ILE A 492 -44.47 27.06 -1.87
C ILE A 492 -45.58 26.54 -0.95
N LEU A 493 -45.83 25.23 -0.88
CA LEU A 493 -46.79 24.66 0.08
C LEU A 493 -46.41 25.00 1.53
N HIS A 494 -45.11 24.91 1.87
CA HIS A 494 -44.62 25.26 3.20
C HIS A 494 -44.82 26.75 3.50
N LEU A 495 -44.56 27.63 2.54
CA LEU A 495 -44.87 29.07 2.65
C LEU A 495 -46.36 29.31 2.94
N LEU A 496 -47.24 28.62 2.22
CA LEU A 496 -48.69 28.78 2.33
C LEU A 496 -49.24 28.31 3.69
N LYS A 497 -48.60 27.35 4.37
CA LYS A 497 -49.01 26.91 5.73
C LYS A 497 -48.98 28.04 6.78
N GLY A 498 -48.25 29.12 6.53
CA GLY A 498 -48.22 30.30 7.40
C GLY A 498 -49.44 31.22 7.29
N PHE A 499 -50.36 30.97 6.36
CA PHE A 499 -51.52 31.82 6.09
C PHE A 499 -52.81 31.24 6.71
N LYS A 500 -53.81 32.11 6.93
CA LYS A 500 -55.13 31.70 7.47
C LYS A 500 -55.82 30.72 6.52
N SER A 501 -56.63 29.81 7.06
CA SER A 501 -57.35 28.80 6.26
C SER A 501 -58.56 29.41 5.52
N PRO A 502 -58.73 29.15 4.21
CA PRO A 502 -57.82 28.43 3.32
C PRO A 502 -56.58 29.27 2.99
N PRO A 503 -55.37 28.67 2.95
CA PRO A 503 -54.14 29.41 2.76
C PRO A 503 -54.07 30.04 1.37
N GLN A 504 -54.06 31.36 1.31
CA GLN A 504 -54.05 32.15 0.08
C GLN A 504 -52.89 33.15 0.09
N LEU A 505 -52.27 33.34 -1.08
CA LEU A 505 -51.21 34.32 -1.29
C LEU A 505 -51.37 34.94 -2.68
N PRO A 506 -51.45 36.28 -2.81
CA PRO A 506 -51.42 36.93 -4.12
C PRO A 506 -50.17 36.53 -4.90
N VAL A 507 -50.33 36.13 -6.17
CA VAL A 507 -49.22 35.64 -7.01
C VAL A 507 -48.08 36.67 -7.11
N CYS A 508 -48.41 37.97 -7.13
CA CYS A 508 -47.43 39.06 -7.15
C CYS A 508 -46.54 39.11 -5.89
N MET A 509 -47.03 38.61 -4.74
CA MET A 509 -46.29 38.57 -3.48
C MET A 509 -45.47 37.28 -3.33
N LEU A 510 -45.66 36.28 -4.20
CA LEU A 510 -45.03 34.97 -4.08
C LEU A 510 -43.50 35.08 -4.13
N THR A 511 -42.94 35.78 -5.11
CA THR A 511 -41.48 35.91 -5.27
C THR A 511 -40.84 36.60 -4.07
N ILE A 512 -41.52 37.61 -3.49
CA ILE A 512 -41.05 38.35 -2.32
C ILE A 512 -41.07 37.43 -1.10
N LYS A 513 -42.22 36.81 -0.80
CA LYS A 513 -42.35 35.90 0.34
C LYS A 513 -41.47 34.68 0.24
N PHE A 514 -41.21 34.20 -0.97
CA PHE A 514 -40.29 33.12 -1.21
C PHE A 514 -38.85 33.53 -0.89
N HIS A 515 -38.43 34.72 -1.33
CA HIS A 515 -37.12 35.26 -1.01
C HIS A 515 -36.92 35.48 0.49
N ASP A 516 -37.91 36.07 1.18
CA ASP A 516 -37.86 36.33 2.62
C ASP A 516 -37.62 35.04 3.43
N ASN A 517 -38.19 33.92 2.99
CA ASN A 517 -38.17 32.67 3.75
C ASN A 517 -37.01 31.73 3.38
N TYR A 518 -36.53 31.77 2.14
CA TYR A 518 -35.48 30.86 1.67
C TYR A 518 -34.16 31.55 1.29
N GLY A 519 -34.10 32.89 1.25
CA GLY A 519 -32.89 33.66 0.99
C GLY A 519 -32.46 33.71 -0.49
N TYR A 520 -33.26 33.21 -1.43
CA TYR A 520 -32.99 33.29 -2.87
C TYR A 520 -34.25 33.60 -3.69
N THR A 521 -34.06 34.17 -4.88
CA THR A 521 -35.16 34.60 -5.74
C THR A 521 -35.75 33.44 -6.53
N LEU A 522 -37.08 33.35 -6.57
CA LEU A 522 -37.81 32.41 -7.43
C LEU A 522 -37.69 32.84 -8.90
N LYS A 523 -36.86 32.14 -9.68
CA LYS A 523 -36.63 32.39 -11.11
C LYS A 523 -37.33 31.34 -11.97
N PRO A 524 -38.42 31.67 -12.70
CA PRO A 524 -39.14 30.72 -13.55
C PRO A 524 -38.26 29.99 -14.57
N GLU A 525 -37.22 30.67 -15.07
CA GLU A 525 -36.31 30.15 -16.10
C GLU A 525 -35.53 28.93 -15.60
N SER A 526 -35.22 28.88 -14.30
CA SER A 526 -34.56 27.75 -13.65
C SER A 526 -35.38 26.45 -13.69
N PHE A 527 -36.68 26.54 -14.00
CA PHE A 527 -37.64 25.45 -14.11
C PHE A 527 -38.14 25.25 -15.56
N GLY A 528 -37.51 25.90 -16.53
CA GLY A 528 -37.99 25.91 -17.93
C GLY A 528 -39.38 26.54 -18.05
N CYS A 529 -39.66 27.59 -17.28
CA CYS A 529 -40.90 28.34 -17.30
C CYS A 529 -40.60 29.79 -17.73
N VAL A 530 -41.54 30.41 -18.45
CA VAL A 530 -41.42 31.80 -18.93
C VAL A 530 -41.98 32.82 -17.93
N SER A 531 -42.71 32.36 -16.91
CA SER A 531 -43.33 33.20 -15.90
C SER A 531 -43.62 32.40 -14.63
N VAL A 532 -43.85 33.10 -13.51
CA VAL A 532 -44.30 32.50 -12.24
C VAL A 532 -45.64 31.80 -12.44
N PHE A 533 -46.51 32.33 -13.29
CA PHE A 533 -47.80 31.71 -13.62
C PHE A 533 -47.64 30.35 -14.31
N HIS A 534 -46.77 30.27 -15.33
CA HIS A 534 -46.46 28.99 -16.00
C HIS A 534 -45.84 27.97 -15.01
N LEU A 535 -45.05 28.42 -14.04
CA LEU A 535 -44.57 27.54 -12.98
C LEU A 535 -45.72 27.00 -12.11
N LEU A 536 -46.68 27.86 -11.72
CA LEU A 536 -47.84 27.44 -10.93
C LEU A 536 -48.75 26.46 -11.69
N GLU A 537 -48.93 26.63 -13.01
CA GLU A 537 -49.65 25.66 -13.85
C GLU A 537 -48.98 24.29 -13.83
N LYS A 538 -47.65 24.21 -13.90
CA LYS A 538 -46.91 22.94 -13.77
C LYS A 538 -47.04 22.29 -12.39
N LEU A 539 -47.49 23.04 -11.38
CA LEU A 539 -47.70 22.56 -10.02
C LEU A 539 -49.15 22.12 -9.75
N SER A 540 -50.09 22.32 -10.68
CA SER A 540 -51.46 21.80 -10.60
C SER A 540 -51.47 20.25 -10.62
N PRO A 541 -52.35 19.58 -9.87
CA PRO A 541 -53.49 20.10 -9.10
C PRO A 541 -53.16 20.51 -7.66
N LYS A 542 -51.88 20.53 -7.23
CA LYS A 542 -51.54 20.87 -5.83
C LYS A 542 -51.84 22.33 -5.47
N PHE A 543 -51.98 23.19 -6.46
CA PHE A 543 -52.31 24.60 -6.32
C PHE A 543 -53.46 24.96 -7.26
N GLU A 544 -54.40 25.74 -6.74
CA GLU A 544 -55.46 26.37 -7.50
C GLU A 544 -55.14 27.86 -7.66
N VAL A 545 -55.15 28.35 -8.90
CA VAL A 545 -54.92 29.77 -9.21
C VAL A 545 -56.24 30.36 -9.66
N SER A 546 -56.83 31.21 -8.82
CA SER A 546 -58.11 31.87 -9.08
C SER A 546 -57.90 33.35 -9.41
N ILE A 547 -58.63 33.87 -10.40
CA ILE A 547 -58.67 35.30 -10.70
C ILE A 547 -59.74 35.93 -9.82
N ILE A 548 -59.34 36.78 -8.88
CA ILE A 548 -60.28 37.59 -8.10
C ILE A 548 -60.60 38.83 -8.92
N ILE A 549 -61.76 38.84 -9.57
CA ILE A 549 -62.31 40.04 -10.20
C ILE A 549 -63.09 40.76 -9.12
N ASN A 550 -62.61 41.93 -8.69
CA ASN A 550 -63.34 42.83 -7.81
C ASN A 550 -64.41 43.59 -8.59
#